data_AF-A0A2H0PAA5-F1
#
_entry.id   AF-A0A2H0PAA5-F1
#
_cell.length_a   1.000
_cell.length_b   1.000
_cell.length_c   1.000
_cell.angle_alpha   90.00
_cell.angle_beta   90.00
_cell.angle_gamma   90.00
#
_symmetry.space_group_name_H-M   'P 1'
#
loop_
_entity.id
_entity.type
_entity.pdbx_description
1 polymer ?
#
loop_
_entity_poly.entity_id
_entity_poly.type
_entity_poly.pdbx_seq_one_letter_code
_entity_poly.pdbx_strand_id
1 'polypeptide(L)'
;MGIVYRARDTKLDRDVALKVLPASALTSEDDRARFYREAKAAAALNHPNIAAIHQIDEAIPEDAEGRPTAASDGPRPFIAMEFI
;
A
#
# COMPACT_ATOMS: atom_id res chain seq x y z
N MET A 1 -9.55 -3.37 -6.36
CA MET A 1 -8.43 -4.24 -5.92
C MET A 1 -7.14 -3.73 -6.54
N GLY A 2 -6.03 -3.71 -5.80
CA GLY A 2 -4.77 -3.06 -6.20
C GLY A 2 -3.71 -4.01 -6.74
N ILE A 3 -2.54 -3.47 -7.09
CA ILE A 3 -1.36 -4.23 -7.55
C ILE A 3 -0.48 -4.52 -6.33
N VAL A 4 0.08 -5.73 -6.25
CA VAL A 4 1.00 -6.14 -5.19
C VAL A 4 2.40 -6.30 -5.77
N TYR A 5 3.38 -5.62 -5.18
CA TYR A 5 4.78 -5.69 -5.55
C TYR A 5 5.59 -6.39 -4.45
N ARG A 6 6.67 -7.08 -4.84
CA ARG A 6 7.76 -7.34 -3.88
C ARG A 6 8.55 -6.05 -3.74
N ALA A 7 8.68 -5.56 -2.50
CA ALA A 7 9.42 -4.35 -2.19
C ALA A 7 10.42 -4.61 -1.06
N ARG A 8 11.38 -3.70 -0.91
CA ARG A 8 12.35 -3.68 0.20
C ARG A 8 11.95 -2.56 1.16
N ASP A 9 11.67 -2.90 2.41
CA ASP A 9 11.57 -1.92 3.49
C ASP A 9 12.99 -1.46 3.84
N THR A 10 13.35 -0.23 3.45
CA THR A 10 14.71 0.30 3.64
C THR A 10 15.02 0.67 5.09
N LYS A 11 14.01 0.83 5.95
CA LYS A 11 14.21 1.16 7.37
C LYS A 11 14.49 -0.08 8.20
N LEU A 12 13.78 -1.17 7.89
CA LEU A 12 13.89 -2.44 8.62
C LEU A 12 14.73 -3.49 7.90
N ASP A 13 15.20 -3.19 6.69
CA ASP A 13 16.03 -4.04 5.86
C ASP A 13 15.43 -5.45 5.68
N ARG A 14 14.16 -5.50 5.25
CA ARG A 14 13.41 -6.74 4.97
C ARG A 14 12.57 -6.65 3.71
N ASP A 15 12.28 -7.80 3.11
CA ASP A 15 11.37 -7.88 1.97
C ASP A 15 9.92 -7.85 2.47
N VAL A 16 9.08 -7.11 1.75
CA VAL A 16 7.65 -6.94 2.07
C VAL A 16 6.81 -7.07 0.81
N ALA A 17 5.56 -7.51 0.98
CA ALA A 17 4.54 -7.39 -0.05
C ALA A 17 3.92 -5.99 0.06
N LEU A 18 4.03 -5.18 -1.00
CA LEU A 18 3.52 -3.81 -1.05
C LEU A 18 2.30 -3.75 -1.96
N LYS A 19 1.11 -3.65 -1.38
CA LYS A 19 -0.15 -3.47 -2.12
C LYS A 19 -0.43 -1.98 -2.32
N VAL A 20 -0.48 -1.54 -3.57
CA VAL A 20 -0.74 -0.15 -3.95
C VAL A 20 -2.03 -0.06 -4.76
N LEU A 21 -2.82 0.98 -4.52
CA LEU A 21 -3.96 1.30 -5.40
C LEU A 21 -3.50 2.20 -6.54
N PRO A 22 -3.65 1.78 -7.81
CA PRO A 22 -3.38 2.67 -8.93
C PRO A 22 -4.41 3.81 -8.96
N ALA A 23 -4.03 4.96 -9.52
CA ALA A 23 -4.90 6.13 -9.61
C ALA A 23 -6.23 5.83 -10.35
N SER A 24 -6.19 4.94 -11.35
CA SER A 24 -7.39 4.46 -12.05
C SER A 24 -8.37 3.69 -11.18
N ALA A 25 -7.94 3.18 -10.03
CA ALA A 25 -8.77 2.49 -9.05
C ALA A 25 -9.22 3.41 -7.88
N LEU A 26 -8.77 4.66 -7.86
CA LEU A 26 -9.18 5.70 -6.88
C LEU A 26 -10.23 6.64 -7.49
N THR A 27 -11.14 6.10 -8.29
CA THR A 27 -12.17 6.88 -8.98
C THR A 27 -13.27 7.40 -8.05
N SER A 28 -13.37 6.86 -6.84
CA SER A 28 -14.36 7.27 -5.84
C SER A 28 -13.79 7.29 -4.42
N GLU A 29 -14.37 8.10 -3.54
CA GLU A 29 -14.05 8.07 -2.11
C GLU A 29 -14.39 6.72 -1.47
N ASP A 30 -15.39 6.00 -2.01
CA ASP A 30 -15.79 4.67 -1.56
C ASP A 30 -14.69 3.62 -1.79
N ASP A 31 -13.94 3.73 -2.88
CA ASP A 31 -12.79 2.84 -3.17
C ASP A 31 -11.70 3.02 -2.11
N ARG A 32 -11.41 4.27 -1.76
CA ARG A 32 -10.45 4.61 -0.71
C ARG A 32 -10.94 4.14 0.66
N ALA A 33 -12.21 4.38 1.00
CA ALA A 33 -12.81 3.93 2.25
C ALA A 33 -12.78 2.40 2.39
N ARG A 34 -13.09 1.68 1.29
CA ARG A 34 -13.02 0.21 1.23
C ARG A 34 -11.59 -0.28 1.45
N PHE A 35 -10.59 0.35 0.83
CA PHE A 35 -9.19 -0.02 1.03
C PHE A 35 -8.78 0.04 2.50
N TYR A 36 -9.08 1.16 3.16
CA TYR A 36 -8.77 1.33 4.59
C TYR A 36 -9.55 0.35 5.47
N ARG A 37 -10.80 0.04 5.14
CA ARG A 37 -11.60 -0.93 5.87
C ARG A 37 -11.02 -2.35 5.76
N GLU A 38 -10.65 -2.78 4.56
CA GLU A 38 -10.00 -4.07 4.33
C GLU A 38 -8.67 -4.16 5.09
N ALA A 39 -7.86 -3.10 5.01
CA ALA A 39 -6.58 -3.04 5.70
C ALA A 39 -6.72 -3.14 7.22
N LYS A 40 -7.65 -2.38 7.81
CA LYS A 40 -7.93 -2.45 9.26
C LYS A 40 -8.45 -3.81 9.70
N ALA A 41 -9.33 -4.42 8.91
CA ALA A 41 -9.86 -5.74 9.21
C ALA A 41 -8.77 -6.82 9.18
N ALA A 42 -7.90 -6.79 8.18
CA ALA A 42 -6.77 -7.72 8.08
C ALA A 42 -5.72 -7.48 9.17
N ALA A 43 -5.43 -6.21 9.52
CA ALA A 43 -4.49 -5.87 10.59
C ALA A 43 -4.95 -6.30 11.99
N ALA A 44 -6.27 -6.50 12.18
CA ALA A 44 -6.82 -7.01 13.43
C ALA A 44 -6.60 -8.52 13.63
N LEU A 45 -6.16 -9.24 12.59
CA LEU A 45 -5.88 -10.68 12.67
C LEU A 45 -4.41 -10.90 13.03
N ASN A 46 -4.17 -11.66 14.10
CA ASN A 46 -2.82 -12.07 14.50
C ASN A 46 -2.77 -13.59 14.62
N HIS A 47 -2.26 -14.26 13.58
CA HIS A 47 -2.19 -15.72 13.51
C HIS A 47 -1.03 -16.14 12.59
N PRO A 48 -0.28 -17.21 12.92
CA PRO A 48 0.89 -17.64 12.13
C PRO A 48 0.59 -18.01 10.66
N ASN A 49 -0.67 -18.28 10.33
CA ASN A 49 -1.11 -18.62 8.97
C ASN A 49 -1.81 -17.46 8.24
N ILE A 50 -1.68 -16.23 8.75
CA ILE A 50 -2.26 -15.02 8.16
C ILE A 50 -1.14 -14.00 8.01
N ALA A 51 -0.91 -13.53 6.79
CA ALA A 51 0.09 -12.51 6.51
C ALA A 51 -0.16 -11.25 7.34
N ALA A 52 0.81 -10.86 8.15
CA ALA A 52 0.66 -9.68 9.01
C ALA A 52 0.75 -8.37 8.20
N ILE A 53 -0.13 -7.42 8.48
CA ILE A 53 0.02 -6.05 7.99
C ILE A 53 1.01 -5.31 8.88
N HIS A 54 2.03 -4.72 8.26
CA HIS A 54 3.07 -3.96 8.95
C HIS A 54 2.77 -2.46 8.96
N GLN A 55 2.23 -1.93 7.86
CA GLN A 55 1.95 -0.50 7.71
C GLN A 55 0.80 -0.26 6.74
N ILE A 56 0.04 0.80 7.00
CA ILE A 56 -0.96 1.37 6.10
C ILE A 56 -0.66 2.86 6.03
N ASP A 57 -0.44 3.42 4.84
CA ASP A 57 -0.05 4.82 4.67
C ASP A 57 -0.36 5.33 3.26
N GLU A 58 -0.10 6.60 2.99
CA GLU A 58 -0.18 7.19 1.64
C GLU A 58 1.17 7.74 1.18
N ALA A 59 1.49 7.59 -0.11
CA ALA A 59 2.70 8.14 -0.71
C ALA A 59 2.38 8.92 -1.98
N ILE A 60 3.15 9.99 -2.22
CA ILE A 60 3.15 10.68 -3.51
C ILE A 60 4.08 9.88 -4.43
N PRO A 61 3.63 9.42 -5.61
CA PRO A 61 4.52 8.67 -6.49
C PRO A 61 5.61 9.58 -7.04
N GLU A 62 6.85 9.11 -6.99
CA GLU A 62 8.04 9.82 -7.46
C GLU A 62 8.60 9.16 -8.73
N ASP A 63 9.23 9.95 -9.60
CA ASP A 63 9.99 9.46 -10.74
C ASP A 63 11.37 8.91 -10.33
N ALA A 64 12.16 8.45 -11.30
CA ALA A 64 13.49 7.89 -11.04
C ALA A 64 14.47 8.91 -10.43
N GLU A 65 14.18 10.21 -10.57
CA GLU A 65 14.97 11.31 -10.01
C GLU A 65 14.43 11.80 -8.65
N GLY A 66 13.41 11.13 -8.09
CA GLY A 66 12.79 11.49 -6.81
C GLY A 66 11.87 12.72 -6.89
N ARG A 67 11.45 13.12 -8.09
CA ARG A 67 10.50 14.22 -8.28
C ARG A 67 9.08 13.65 -8.26
N PRO A 68 8.10 14.36 -7.68
CA PRO A 68 6.71 13.96 -7.78
C PRO A 68 6.32 13.74 -9.26
N THR A 69 5.76 12.57 -9.54
CA THR A 69 5.08 12.32 -10.82
C THR A 69 3.94 13.32 -10.98
N ALA A 70 3.54 13.58 -12.23
CA ALA A 70 2.66 14.69 -12.63
C ALA A 70 1.59 15.07 -11.59
N ALA A 71 1.40 16.39 -11.37
CA ALA A 71 0.60 17.00 -10.30
C ALA A 71 -0.87 16.53 -10.16
N SER A 72 -1.39 15.74 -11.11
CA SER A 72 -2.71 15.10 -11.05
C SER A 72 -2.74 13.80 -10.25
N ASP A 73 -1.60 13.16 -9.99
CA ASP A 73 -1.51 11.96 -9.17
C ASP A 73 -1.46 12.35 -7.69
N GLY A 74 -2.65 12.44 -7.08
CA GLY A 74 -2.78 12.63 -5.63
C GLY A 74 -2.12 11.50 -4.83
N PRO A 75 -2.09 11.64 -3.49
CA PRO A 75 -1.49 10.63 -2.61
C PRO A 75 -2.13 9.26 -2.85
N ARG A 76 -1.27 8.25 -3.02
CA ARG A 76 -1.68 6.87 -3.27
C ARG A 76 -1.59 6.05 -1.99
N PRO A 77 -2.70 5.47 -1.54
CA PRO A 77 -2.68 4.63 -0.36
C PRO A 77 -2.02 3.29 -0.68
N PHE A 78 -1.25 2.78 0.29
CA PHE A 78 -0.59 1.50 0.22
C PHE A 78 -0.69 0.72 1.54
N ILE A 79 -0.52 -0.59 1.45
CA ILE A 79 -0.36 -1.51 2.58
C ILE A 79 0.97 -2.23 2.39
N ALA A 80 1.84 -2.16 3.39
CA ALA A 80 2.99 -3.04 3.50
C ALA A 80 2.63 -4.21 4.41
N MET A 81 2.84 -5.42 3.93
CA MET A 81 2.52 -6.66 4.65
C MET A 81 3.63 -7.68 4.48
N GLU A 82 3.56 -8.73 5.30
CA GLU A 82 4.48 -9.86 5.27
C GLU A 82 4.61 -10.43 3.86
N PHE A 83 5.86 -10.72 3.47
CA PHE A 83 6.18 -11.36 2.20
C PHE A 83 6.36 -12.86 2.44
N ILE A 84 5.53 -13.68 1.80
CA ILE A 84 5.47 -15.14 1.93
C ILE A 84 6.09 -15.80 0.70
#